data_AF-A0A817JJM3-F1
#
_entry.id   AF-A0A817JJM3-F1
#
_cell.length_a   1.000
_cell.length_b   1.000
_cell.length_c   1.000
_cell.angle_alpha   90.00
_cell.angle_beta   90.00
_cell.angle_gamma   90.00
#
_symmetry.space_group_name_H-M   'P 1'
#
loop_
_entity.id
_entity.type
_entity.pdbx_description
1 polymer ?
#
loop_
_entity_poly.entity_id
_entity_poly.type
_entity_poly.pdbx_seq_one_letter_code
_entity_poly.pdbx_strand_id
1 'polypeptide(L)'
;MTSWRYIAALYARFFGIPLLSLGIVGDILNIYIFSTVSMYRQTASTFYLLCAVIANFIHLTCAMSTRILIVGFDSDLTRSSLLWCKIRQFIVATYAPLGLTFGSLATFDQFLVTSRNARFRQFSNIKNAHRITIVIIIIWHAHSIPFLIYNQIRNMRRLAKSGQLAGADRQLIKMVCLQLILVVLAAIPYGIYNTYILSTSNKSKNAEQTDRDLLFLTTTSLLGLFNFGGSFYVFLAASSRFRQIVREQLFRCCKVRNEINPNTMSSVRQP
;
A
#
# COMPACT_ATOMS: atom_id res chain seq x y z
N MET A 1 10.95 -6.94 32.02
CA MET A 1 10.14 -6.47 30.87
C MET A 1 9.24 -5.35 31.37
N THR A 2 9.36 -4.14 30.84
CA THR A 2 8.47 -3.02 31.20
C THR A 2 7.06 -3.27 30.63
N SER A 3 6.04 -2.79 31.32
CA SER A 3 4.62 -2.95 30.93
C SER A 3 4.35 -2.49 29.50
N TRP A 4 5.00 -1.41 29.04
CA TRP A 4 4.79 -0.82 27.72
C TRP A 4 5.17 -1.71 26.55
N ARG A 5 6.32 -2.41 26.61
CA ARG A 5 6.71 -3.34 25.55
C ARG A 5 5.75 -4.52 25.47
N TYR A 6 5.35 -5.03 26.63
CA TYR A 6 4.42 -6.14 26.71
C TYR A 6 3.08 -5.76 26.08
N ILE A 7 2.56 -4.56 26.40
CA ILE A 7 1.34 -4.03 25.78
C ILE A 7 1.53 -3.90 24.25
N ALA A 8 2.63 -3.32 23.77
CA ALA A 8 2.88 -3.19 22.33
C ALA A 8 2.91 -4.54 21.60
N ALA A 9 3.58 -5.54 22.18
CA ALA A 9 3.63 -6.90 21.63
C ALA A 9 2.25 -7.57 21.63
N LEU A 10 1.45 -7.36 22.69
CA LEU A 10 0.08 -7.86 22.80
C LEU A 10 -0.79 -7.26 21.68
N TYR A 11 -0.74 -5.94 21.49
CA TYR A 11 -1.46 -5.24 20.43
C TYR A 11 -1.05 -5.74 19.03
N ALA A 12 0.26 -5.85 18.76
CA ALA A 12 0.76 -6.32 17.47
C ALA A 12 0.31 -7.75 17.17
N ARG A 13 0.25 -8.64 18.17
CA ARG A 13 -0.14 -10.04 17.99
C ARG A 13 -1.65 -10.21 17.85
N PHE A 14 -2.44 -9.62 18.74
CA PHE A 14 -3.90 -9.80 18.75
C PHE A 14 -4.61 -9.02 17.66
N PHE A 15 -4.18 -7.79 17.35
CA PHE A 15 -4.82 -6.98 16.31
C PHE A 15 -4.07 -7.03 14.99
N GLY A 16 -2.73 -7.03 15.03
CA GLY A 16 -1.92 -6.98 13.81
C GLY A 16 -2.03 -8.22 12.94
N ILE A 17 -2.00 -9.43 13.52
CA ILE A 17 -2.07 -10.69 12.74
C ILE A 17 -3.42 -10.85 12.03
N PRO A 18 -4.58 -10.72 12.70
CA PRO A 18 -5.87 -10.83 12.01
C PRO A 18 -6.05 -9.75 10.93
N LEU A 19 -5.67 -8.50 11.21
CA LEU A 19 -5.75 -7.41 10.23
C LEU A 19 -4.85 -7.64 9.02
N LEU A 20 -3.64 -8.19 9.22
CA LEU A 20 -2.72 -8.53 8.14
C LEU A 20 -3.32 -9.63 7.25
N SER A 21 -3.82 -10.71 7.87
CA SER A 21 -4.44 -11.82 7.14
C SER A 21 -5.66 -11.36 6.33
N LEU A 22 -6.54 -10.58 6.96
CA LEU A 22 -7.72 -10.02 6.29
C LEU A 22 -7.33 -9.07 5.15
N GLY A 23 -6.34 -8.21 5.37
CA GLY A 23 -5.84 -7.29 4.34
C GLY A 23 -5.26 -8.04 3.14
N ILE A 24 -4.42 -9.05 3.36
CA ILE A 24 -3.82 -9.87 2.29
C ILE A 24 -4.92 -10.57 1.47
N VAL A 25 -5.89 -11.19 2.16
CA VAL A 25 -7.01 -11.87 1.49
C VAL A 25 -7.86 -10.86 0.69
N GLY A 26 -8.15 -9.69 1.27
CA GLY A 26 -8.90 -8.63 0.60
C GLY A 26 -8.21 -8.13 -0.66
N ASP A 27 -6.92 -7.84 -0.59
CA ASP A 27 -6.15 -7.37 -1.74
C ASP A 27 -6.04 -8.44 -2.85
N ILE A 28 -5.85 -9.72 -2.49
CA ILE A 28 -5.86 -10.83 -3.46
C ILE A 28 -7.21 -10.90 -4.19
N LEU A 29 -8.32 -10.83 -3.45
CA LEU A 29 -9.66 -10.86 -4.04
C LEU A 29 -9.90 -9.64 -4.97
N ASN A 30 -9.47 -8.45 -4.56
CA ASN A 30 -9.53 -7.26 -5.42
C ASN A 30 -8.74 -7.46 -6.72
N ILE A 31 -7.50 -7.95 -6.64
CA ILE A 31 -6.66 -8.21 -7.83
C ILE A 31 -7.35 -9.22 -8.74
N TYR A 32 -7.89 -10.31 -8.18
CA TYR A 32 -8.62 -11.32 -8.94
C TYR A 32 -9.83 -10.74 -9.66
N ILE A 33 -10.68 -9.98 -8.96
CA ILE A 33 -11.91 -9.40 -9.53
C ILE A 33 -11.58 -8.38 -10.63
N PHE A 34 -10.65 -7.46 -10.37
CA PHE A 34 -10.28 -6.43 -11.35
C PHE A 34 -9.56 -7.03 -12.58
N SER A 35 -8.85 -8.14 -12.41
CA SER A 35 -8.19 -8.82 -13.54
C SER A 35 -9.15 -9.70 -14.36
N THR A 36 -10.14 -10.32 -13.71
CA THR A 36 -11.04 -11.30 -14.35
C THR A 36 -12.19 -10.63 -15.10
N VAL A 37 -12.71 -9.50 -14.60
CA VAL A 37 -13.89 -8.85 -15.20
C VAL A 37 -13.46 -8.00 -16.40
N SER A 38 -13.87 -8.40 -17.60
CA SER A 38 -13.49 -7.74 -18.86
C SER A 38 -13.89 -6.26 -18.92
N MET A 39 -15.03 -5.88 -18.35
CA MET A 39 -15.50 -4.50 -18.28
C MET A 39 -14.55 -3.61 -17.45
N TYR A 40 -13.98 -4.15 -16.38
CA TYR A 40 -13.04 -3.46 -15.50
C TYR A 40 -11.65 -3.27 -16.11
N ARG A 41 -11.30 -4.07 -17.11
CA ARG A 41 -10.03 -3.93 -17.85
C ARG A 41 -10.03 -2.82 -18.89
N GLN A 42 -11.20 -2.25 -19.21
CA GLN A 42 -11.34 -1.27 -20.29
C GLN A 42 -11.40 0.18 -19.79
N THR A 43 -11.64 0.38 -18.49
CA THR A 43 -11.78 1.70 -17.85
C THR A 43 -10.46 2.14 -17.20
N ALA A 44 -10.06 3.39 -17.45
CA ALA A 44 -8.82 3.96 -16.89
C ALA A 44 -8.85 4.00 -15.35
N SER A 45 -9.94 4.47 -14.74
CA SER A 45 -10.13 4.49 -13.28
C SER A 45 -9.93 3.10 -12.64
N THR A 46 -10.50 2.06 -13.23
CA THR A 46 -10.39 0.70 -12.68
C THR A 46 -9.00 0.11 -12.87
N PHE A 47 -8.31 0.45 -13.97
CA PHE A 47 -6.90 0.13 -14.14
C PHE A 47 -6.02 0.78 -13.05
N TYR A 48 -6.26 2.06 -12.72
CA TYR A 48 -5.56 2.70 -11.60
C TYR A 48 -5.88 2.03 -10.26
N LEU A 49 -7.13 1.65 -9.99
CA LEU A 49 -7.48 0.90 -8.79
C LEU A 49 -6.78 -0.46 -8.70
N LEU A 50 -6.63 -1.16 -9.83
CA LEU A 50 -5.85 -2.41 -9.90
C LEU A 50 -4.37 -2.15 -9.55
N CYS A 51 -3.75 -1.13 -10.15
CA CYS A 51 -2.37 -0.75 -9.81
C CYS A 51 -2.22 -0.35 -8.33
N ALA A 52 -3.21 0.34 -7.76
CA ALA A 52 -3.24 0.72 -6.35
C ALA A 52 -3.25 -0.50 -5.43
N VAL A 53 -4.14 -1.46 -5.70
CA VAL A 53 -4.25 -2.69 -4.90
C VAL A 53 -2.99 -3.56 -5.03
N ILE A 54 -2.38 -3.66 -6.22
CA ILE A 54 -1.09 -4.36 -6.39
C ILE A 54 0.01 -3.70 -5.54
N ALA A 55 0.10 -2.36 -5.56
CA ALA A 55 1.07 -1.64 -4.74
C ALA A 55 0.82 -1.83 -3.23
N ASN A 56 -0.44 -1.77 -2.80
CA ASN A 56 -0.83 -2.03 -1.42
C ASN A 56 -0.47 -3.46 -0.98
N PHE A 57 -0.75 -4.47 -1.82
CA PHE A 57 -0.39 -5.86 -1.56
C PHE A 57 1.11 -6.04 -1.35
N ILE A 58 1.96 -5.46 -2.22
CA ILE A 58 3.42 -5.50 -2.09
C ILE A 58 3.87 -4.81 -0.79
N HIS A 59 3.29 -3.66 -0.47
CA HIS A 59 3.61 -2.94 0.77
C HIS A 59 3.21 -3.75 2.02
N LEU A 60 2.01 -4.31 2.02
CA LEU A 60 1.45 -5.07 3.12
C LEU A 60 2.29 -6.33 3.40
N THR A 61 2.59 -7.10 2.35
CA THR A 61 3.34 -8.35 2.46
C THR A 61 4.80 -8.14 2.86
N CYS A 62 5.51 -7.18 2.27
CA CYS A 62 6.94 -7.03 2.52
C CYS A 62 7.28 -6.11 3.70
N ALA A 63 6.57 -4.98 3.85
CA ALA A 63 6.91 -3.99 4.88
C ALA A 63 6.21 -4.22 6.21
N MET A 64 4.89 -4.46 6.17
CA MET A 64 4.06 -4.57 7.38
C MET A 64 4.18 -5.92 8.07
N SER A 65 4.28 -7.02 7.31
CA SER A 65 4.56 -8.35 7.88
C SER A 65 5.87 -8.37 8.67
N THR A 66 6.93 -7.79 8.11
CA THR A 66 8.23 -7.67 8.79
C THR A 66 8.10 -6.83 10.07
N ARG A 67 7.22 -5.82 10.09
CA ARG A 67 7.00 -4.99 11.29
C ARG A 67 6.28 -5.77 12.40
N ILE A 68 5.27 -6.56 12.06
CA ILE A 68 4.53 -7.39 13.02
C ILE A 68 5.44 -8.49 13.59
N LEU A 69 6.31 -9.09 12.78
CA LEU A 69 7.31 -10.06 13.22
C LEU A 69 8.29 -9.46 14.25
N ILE A 70 8.80 -8.24 14.01
CA ILE A 70 9.72 -7.57 14.92
C ILE A 70 9.04 -7.23 16.25
N VAL A 71 7.85 -6.63 16.22
CA VAL A 71 7.18 -6.14 17.45
C VAL A 71 6.48 -7.26 18.22
N GLY A 72 5.82 -8.18 17.52
CA GLY A 72 4.98 -9.20 18.13
C GLY A 72 5.70 -10.48 18.52
N PHE A 73 6.88 -10.75 17.95
CA PHE A 73 7.63 -12.00 18.19
C PHE A 73 9.09 -11.78 18.58
N ASP A 74 9.56 -10.53 18.68
CA ASP A 74 10.96 -10.16 18.97
C ASP A 74 11.96 -10.77 17.95
N SER A 75 11.46 -11.19 16.79
CA SER A 75 12.22 -11.83 15.72
C SER A 75 12.77 -10.78 14.76
N ASP A 76 13.94 -10.27 15.06
CA ASP A 76 14.55 -9.16 14.34
C ASP A 76 15.29 -9.61 13.06
N LEU A 77 14.54 -9.98 12.01
CA LEU A 77 15.08 -10.37 10.69
C LEU A 77 15.96 -9.28 10.06
N THR A 78 15.71 -8.02 10.42
CA THR A 78 16.48 -6.84 10.02
C THR A 78 17.92 -6.87 10.56
N ARG A 79 18.14 -7.57 11.67
CA ARG A 79 19.45 -7.75 12.31
C ARG A 79 20.23 -8.91 11.68
N SER A 80 19.53 -9.83 11.00
CA SER A 80 20.11 -10.96 10.29
C SER A 80 20.71 -10.56 8.93
N SER A 81 20.11 -9.60 8.21
CA SER A 81 20.69 -9.11 6.95
C SER A 81 20.47 -7.62 6.68
N LEU A 82 21.57 -6.92 6.37
CA LEU A 82 21.56 -5.52 5.96
C LEU A 82 20.79 -5.32 4.64
N LEU A 83 20.80 -6.34 3.78
CA LEU A 83 20.08 -6.37 2.52
C LEU A 83 18.56 -6.27 2.73
N TRP A 84 18.00 -7.07 3.65
CA TRP A 84 16.57 -7.05 3.95
C TRP A 84 16.12 -5.71 4.54
N CYS A 85 16.96 -5.10 5.39
CA CYS A 85 16.72 -3.77 5.93
C CYS A 85 16.58 -2.71 4.82
N LYS A 86 17.50 -2.71 3.85
CA LYS A 86 17.49 -1.77 2.72
C LYS A 86 16.29 -1.97 1.81
N ILE A 87 16.01 -3.23 1.44
CA ILE A 87 14.86 -3.59 0.59
C ILE A 87 13.56 -3.16 1.27
N ARG A 88 13.39 -3.44 2.57
CA ARG A 88 12.21 -3.02 3.31
C ARG A 88 12.00 -1.50 3.27
N GLN A 89 13.05 -0.71 3.49
CA GLN A 89 12.93 0.74 3.46
C GLN A 89 12.60 1.26 2.06
N PHE A 90 13.21 0.69 1.02
CA PHE A 90 12.86 1.00 -0.36
C PHE A 90 11.40 0.69 -0.67
N ILE A 91 10.91 -0.49 -0.26
CA ILE A 91 9.51 -0.89 -0.47
C ILE A 91 8.55 0.07 0.23
N VAL A 92 8.86 0.48 1.47
CA VAL A 92 8.07 1.47 2.20
C VAL A 92 8.05 2.81 1.46
N ALA A 93 9.21 3.28 1.00
CA ALA A 93 9.32 4.56 0.29
C ALA A 93 8.67 4.55 -1.11
N THR A 94 8.51 3.38 -1.74
CA THR A 94 8.00 3.25 -3.11
C THR A 94 6.51 2.89 -3.14
N TYR A 95 6.11 1.82 -2.46
CA TYR A 95 4.81 1.19 -2.70
C TYR A 95 3.67 1.79 -1.88
N ALA A 96 3.93 2.32 -0.68
CA ALA A 96 2.93 3.07 0.07
C ALA A 96 2.44 4.32 -0.69
N PRO A 97 3.34 5.22 -1.18
CA PRO A 97 2.89 6.38 -1.94
C PRO A 97 2.37 6.03 -3.34
N LEU A 98 2.86 4.96 -3.97
CA LEU A 98 2.29 4.47 -5.23
C LEU A 98 0.81 4.08 -5.08
N GLY A 99 0.47 3.30 -4.05
CA GLY A 99 -0.91 2.91 -3.77
C GLY A 99 -1.84 4.11 -3.63
N LEU A 100 -1.42 5.12 -2.87
CA LEU A 100 -2.16 6.37 -2.72
C LEU A 100 -2.28 7.14 -4.05
N THR A 101 -1.18 7.29 -4.78
CA THR A 101 -1.14 8.05 -6.04
C THR A 101 -2.11 7.44 -7.07
N PHE A 102 -2.12 6.12 -7.20
CA PHE A 102 -3.05 5.44 -8.08
C PHE A 102 -4.50 5.53 -7.60
N GLY A 103 -4.75 5.47 -6.29
CA GLY A 103 -6.07 5.76 -5.72
C GLY A 103 -6.57 7.17 -6.07
N SER A 104 -5.71 8.19 -5.94
CA SER A 104 -6.02 9.57 -6.31
C SER A 104 -6.24 9.75 -7.82
N LEU A 105 -5.49 9.03 -8.65
CA LEU A 105 -5.69 9.06 -10.10
C LEU A 105 -6.99 8.38 -10.51
N ALA A 106 -7.40 7.33 -9.81
CA ALA A 106 -8.68 6.68 -10.06
C ALA A 106 -9.86 7.63 -9.80
N THR A 107 -9.79 8.46 -8.76
CA THR A 107 -10.82 9.47 -8.47
C THR A 107 -10.75 10.65 -9.42
N PHE A 108 -9.54 11.09 -9.78
CA PHE A 108 -9.34 12.13 -10.79
C PHE A 108 -9.89 11.69 -12.16
N ASP A 109 -9.67 10.44 -12.56
CA ASP A 109 -10.24 9.88 -13.79
C ASP A 109 -11.77 9.88 -13.77
N GLN A 110 -12.39 9.53 -12.64
CA GLN A 110 -13.85 9.64 -12.47
C GLN A 110 -14.35 11.09 -12.59
N PHE A 111 -13.60 12.06 -12.07
CA PHE A 111 -13.90 13.47 -12.28
C PHE A 111 -13.83 13.87 -13.77
N LEU A 112 -12.82 13.38 -14.51
CA LEU A 112 -12.71 13.63 -15.94
C LEU A 112 -13.88 13.02 -16.73
N VAL A 113 -14.28 11.78 -16.42
CA VAL A 113 -15.42 11.10 -17.07
C VAL A 113 -16.73 11.83 -16.83
N THR A 114 -16.93 12.36 -15.61
CA THR A 114 -18.16 13.07 -15.21
C THR A 114 -18.17 14.54 -15.63
N SER A 115 -17.07 15.06 -16.16
CA SER A 115 -16.98 16.45 -16.63
C SER A 115 -17.89 16.71 -17.83
N ARG A 116 -18.54 17.88 -17.85
CA ARG A 116 -19.36 18.34 -19.00
C ARG A 116 -18.51 18.67 -20.23
N ASN A 117 -17.23 18.97 -20.04
CA ASN A 117 -16.35 19.37 -21.14
C ASN A 117 -15.83 18.12 -21.88
N ALA A 118 -16.17 17.99 -23.16
CA ALA A 118 -15.76 16.88 -24.01
C ALA A 118 -14.22 16.73 -24.08
N ARG A 119 -13.47 17.83 -24.03
CA ARG A 119 -12.00 17.78 -24.00
C ARG A 119 -11.48 17.07 -22.76
N PHE A 120 -12.04 17.36 -21.58
CA PHE A 120 -11.63 16.72 -20.33
C PHE A 120 -12.01 15.25 -20.29
N ARG A 121 -13.20 14.88 -20.79
CA ARG A 121 -13.60 13.48 -20.93
C ARG A 121 -12.65 12.67 -21.81
N GLN A 122 -12.12 13.26 -22.88
CA GLN A 122 -11.22 12.58 -23.80
C GLN A 122 -9.86 12.19 -23.17
N PHE A 123 -9.46 12.85 -22.09
CA PHE A 123 -8.24 12.48 -21.35
C PHE A 123 -8.38 11.16 -20.59
N SER A 124 -9.59 10.81 -20.15
CA SER A 124 -9.92 9.52 -19.53
C SER A 124 -9.90 8.41 -20.60
N ASN A 125 -8.70 7.99 -20.98
CA ASN A 125 -8.46 6.94 -21.95
C ASN A 125 -7.48 5.92 -21.39
N ILE A 126 -7.75 4.63 -21.61
CA ILE A 126 -6.90 3.53 -21.16
C ILE A 126 -5.45 3.65 -21.66
N LYS A 127 -5.22 4.20 -22.87
CA LYS A 127 -3.88 4.42 -23.42
C LYS A 127 -3.10 5.47 -22.62
N ASN A 128 -3.77 6.56 -22.24
CA ASN A 128 -3.17 7.59 -21.39
C ASN A 128 -2.91 7.05 -19.99
N ALA A 129 -3.82 6.22 -19.47
CA ALA A 129 -3.65 5.60 -18.17
C ALA A 129 -2.39 4.73 -18.10
N HIS A 130 -2.12 3.92 -19.11
CA HIS A 130 -0.86 3.15 -19.18
C HIS A 130 0.38 4.06 -19.20
N ARG A 131 0.36 5.14 -20.00
CA ARG A 131 1.48 6.10 -20.07
C ARG A 131 1.73 6.78 -18.73
N ILE A 132 0.67 7.29 -18.09
CA ILE A 132 0.74 7.95 -16.78
C ILE A 132 1.25 6.97 -15.72
N THR A 133 0.73 5.73 -15.70
CA THR A 133 1.17 4.69 -14.77
C THR A 133 2.67 4.39 -14.92
N ILE A 134 3.17 4.23 -16.14
CA ILE A 134 4.60 3.98 -16.38
C ILE A 134 5.46 5.13 -15.85
N VAL A 135 5.09 6.37 -16.16
CA VAL A 135 5.82 7.58 -15.70
C VAL A 135 5.85 7.64 -14.17
N ILE A 136 4.73 7.38 -13.51
CA ILE A 136 4.62 7.43 -12.05
C ILE A 136 5.44 6.33 -11.37
N ILE A 137 5.43 5.12 -11.92
CA ILE A 137 6.28 4.02 -11.44
C ILE A 137 7.75 4.44 -11.50
N ILE A 138 8.20 4.99 -12.64
CA ILE A 138 9.59 5.44 -12.81
C ILE A 138 9.95 6.52 -11.78
N ILE A 139 9.09 7.53 -11.60
CA ILE A 139 9.32 8.63 -10.64
C ILE A 139 9.46 8.10 -9.20
N TRP A 140 8.55 7.23 -8.76
CA TRP A 140 8.59 6.71 -7.38
C TRP A 140 9.75 5.76 -7.13
N HIS A 141 10.15 4.97 -8.12
CA HIS A 141 11.35 4.15 -8.02
C HIS A 141 12.60 5.03 -7.96
N ALA A 142 12.71 6.03 -8.85
CA ALA A 142 13.83 6.97 -8.85
C ALA A 142 13.96 7.73 -7.52
N HIS A 143 12.83 8.20 -6.95
CA HIS A 143 12.79 8.83 -5.64
C HIS A 143 13.23 7.90 -4.51
N SER A 144 13.00 6.60 -4.64
CA SER A 144 13.27 5.62 -3.58
C SER A 144 14.69 5.03 -3.64
N ILE A 145 15.38 5.12 -4.79
CA ILE A 145 16.78 4.71 -4.97
C ILE A 145 17.72 5.35 -3.92
N PRO A 146 17.63 6.65 -3.60
CA PRO A 146 18.38 7.24 -2.50
C PRO A 146 18.28 6.46 -1.19
N PHE A 147 17.13 5.91 -0.81
CA PHE A 147 17.01 5.13 0.44
C PHE A 147 17.82 3.81 0.41
N LEU A 148 18.09 3.24 -0.77
CA LEU A 148 18.99 2.08 -0.91
C LEU A 148 20.46 2.45 -0.69
N ILE A 149 20.83 3.67 -1.10
CA ILE A 149 22.22 4.18 -1.07
C ILE A 149 22.53 4.85 0.28
N TYR A 150 21.61 5.67 0.80
CA TYR A 150 21.80 6.54 1.97
C TYR A 150 21.82 5.81 3.31
N ASN A 151 21.44 4.53 3.39
CA ASN A 151 21.56 3.77 4.64
C ASN A 151 23.00 3.36 5.01
N GLN A 152 24.01 3.90 4.30
CA GLN A 152 25.42 3.94 4.71
C GLN A 152 25.87 5.34 5.21
N ILE A 153 24.97 6.34 5.23
CA ILE A 153 25.27 7.79 5.42
C ILE A 153 25.14 8.25 6.87
N ARG A 154 25.41 7.38 7.86
CA ARG A 154 25.95 7.91 9.13
C ARG A 154 27.39 8.43 8.94
N ASN A 155 28.07 8.04 7.84
CA ASN A 155 29.44 8.43 7.51
C ASN A 155 29.57 9.62 6.53
N MET A 156 28.53 9.98 5.76
CA MET A 156 28.58 11.03 4.71
C MET A 156 28.10 12.41 5.17
N ARG A 157 27.95 12.66 6.49
CA ARG A 157 27.86 14.03 7.05
C ARG A 157 29.11 14.88 6.74
N ARG A 158 30.21 14.26 6.26
CA ARG A 158 31.44 14.94 5.85
C ARG A 158 31.39 15.56 4.43
N LEU A 159 30.46 15.13 3.57
CA LEU A 159 30.44 15.56 2.15
C LEU A 159 29.29 16.53 1.82
N ALA A 160 28.32 16.71 2.72
CA ALA A 160 27.26 17.73 2.63
C ALA A 160 27.74 19.16 2.96
N LYS A 161 29.01 19.47 2.67
CA LYS A 161 29.56 20.83 2.69
C LYS A 161 29.45 21.52 1.31
N SER A 162 28.89 20.85 0.30
CA SER A 162 28.74 21.39 -1.05
C SER A 162 27.25 21.52 -1.42
N GLY A 163 26.70 22.72 -1.20
CA GLY A 163 25.34 23.07 -1.61
C GLY A 163 25.28 23.55 -3.06
N GLN A 164 24.21 23.19 -3.76
CA GLN A 164 23.60 23.88 -4.90
C GLN A 164 22.55 22.94 -5.50
N LEU A 165 21.26 23.30 -5.44
CA LEU A 165 20.21 22.96 -6.43
C LEU A 165 18.85 23.46 -5.90
N ALA A 166 18.61 24.77 -5.99
CA ALA A 166 17.33 25.38 -5.69
C ALA A 166 16.96 26.33 -6.85
N GLY A 167 16.17 25.85 -7.80
CA GLY A 167 15.86 26.66 -8.98
C GLY A 167 15.09 25.99 -10.11
N ALA A 168 14.07 25.19 -9.82
CA ALA A 168 13.01 24.86 -10.77
C ALA A 168 11.76 24.41 -9.98
N ASP A 169 10.55 24.65 -10.52
CA ASP A 169 9.29 23.97 -10.15
C ASP A 169 8.31 24.59 -9.13
N ARG A 170 7.92 25.86 -9.34
CA ARG A 170 6.81 26.51 -8.59
C ARG A 170 5.40 26.02 -8.98
N GLN A 171 5.21 25.41 -10.15
CA GLN A 171 3.92 24.86 -10.58
C GLN A 171 3.69 23.42 -10.11
N LEU A 172 4.74 22.60 -10.04
CA LEU A 172 4.69 21.27 -9.40
C LEU A 172 4.50 21.38 -7.88
N ILE A 173 5.06 22.40 -7.21
CA ILE A 173 4.91 22.61 -5.76
C ILE A 173 3.44 22.72 -5.32
N LYS A 174 2.56 23.40 -6.08
CA LYS A 174 1.14 23.55 -5.70
C LYS A 174 0.35 22.24 -5.81
N MET A 175 0.66 21.40 -6.81
CA MET A 175 0.02 20.10 -7.00
C MET A 175 0.55 19.07 -6.00
N VAL A 176 1.87 19.11 -5.73
CA VAL A 176 2.52 18.31 -4.69
C VAL A 176 2.03 18.72 -3.31
N CYS A 177 1.83 20.00 -2.98
CA CYS A 177 1.35 20.43 -1.65
C CYS A 177 -0.02 19.89 -1.27
N LEU A 178 -0.97 19.76 -2.22
CA LEU A 178 -2.30 19.21 -1.92
C LEU A 178 -2.22 17.68 -1.65
N GLN A 179 -1.41 16.98 -2.44
CA GLN A 179 -1.06 15.57 -2.24
C GLN A 179 -0.26 15.38 -0.94
N LEU A 180 0.62 16.34 -0.63
CA LEU A 180 1.44 16.41 0.56
C LEU A 180 0.54 16.60 1.77
N ILE A 181 -0.50 17.43 1.75
CA ILE A 181 -1.41 17.63 2.90
C ILE A 181 -2.13 16.33 3.28
N LEU A 182 -2.63 15.56 2.30
CA LEU A 182 -3.28 14.26 2.55
C LEU A 182 -2.29 13.19 3.03
N VAL A 183 -1.09 13.15 2.44
CA VAL A 183 0.02 12.31 2.90
C VAL A 183 0.49 12.74 4.28
N VAL A 184 0.55 14.04 4.55
CA VAL A 184 0.99 14.65 5.81
C VAL A 184 -0.05 14.35 6.88
N LEU A 185 -1.36 14.38 6.65
CA LEU A 185 -2.33 13.95 7.67
C LEU A 185 -2.17 12.47 8.06
N ALA A 186 -1.83 11.60 7.11
CA ALA A 186 -1.58 10.17 7.36
C ALA A 186 -0.14 9.88 7.87
N ALA A 187 0.83 10.71 7.49
CA ALA A 187 2.25 10.55 7.77
C ALA A 187 2.72 11.47 8.90
N ILE A 188 1.91 12.38 9.42
CA ILE A 188 2.22 13.26 10.56
C ILE A 188 2.64 12.41 11.76
N PRO A 189 1.87 11.37 12.16
CA PRO A 189 2.28 10.54 13.29
C PRO A 189 3.63 9.83 13.02
N TYR A 190 3.82 9.35 11.78
CA TYR A 190 5.04 8.64 11.37
C TYR A 190 6.25 9.58 11.20
N GLY A 191 6.03 10.80 10.71
CA GLY A 191 7.01 11.84 10.48
C GLY A 191 7.43 12.51 11.78
N ILE A 192 6.48 12.77 12.69
CA ILE A 192 6.77 13.18 14.07
C ILE A 192 7.65 12.14 14.74
N TYR A 193 7.31 10.85 14.62
CA TYR A 193 8.11 9.76 15.19
C TYR A 193 9.54 9.74 14.63
N ASN A 194 9.72 9.81 13.30
CA ASN A 194 11.05 9.80 12.68
C ASN A 194 11.86 11.06 13.04
N THR A 195 11.22 12.22 13.10
CA THR A 195 11.86 13.49 13.48
C THR A 195 12.29 13.47 14.95
N TYR A 196 11.47 12.91 15.83
CA TYR A 196 11.79 12.72 17.24
C TYR A 196 12.95 11.71 17.43
N ILE A 197 12.97 10.60 16.69
CA ILE A 197 14.10 9.63 16.69
C ILE A 197 15.40 10.30 16.21
N LEU A 198 15.33 11.07 15.12
CA LEU A 198 16.49 11.80 14.56
C LEU A 198 17.00 12.87 15.53
N SER A 199 16.10 13.59 16.20
CA SER A 199 16.47 14.65 17.17
C SER A 199 17.04 14.09 18.47
N THR A 200 16.68 12.85 18.82
CA THR A 200 17.15 12.17 20.04
C THR A 200 18.33 11.23 19.76
N SER A 201 18.82 11.13 18.52
CA SER A 201 19.87 10.16 18.14
C SER A 201 21.21 10.38 18.84
N ASN A 202 21.46 11.58 19.37
CA ASN A 202 22.68 11.97 20.07
C ASN A 202 22.51 11.97 21.61
N LYS A 203 21.32 11.65 22.13
CA LYS A 203 21.04 11.57 23.57
C LYS A 203 20.89 10.09 23.96
N SER A 204 21.44 9.68 25.11
CA SER A 204 21.19 8.34 25.63
C SER A 204 19.71 8.23 26.05
N LYS A 205 18.96 7.34 25.42
CA LYS A 205 17.56 7.07 25.80
C LYS A 205 17.51 6.09 26.96
N ASN A 206 16.67 6.38 27.95
CA ASN A 206 16.38 5.42 29.01
C ASN A 206 15.53 4.26 28.47
N ALA A 207 15.60 3.09 29.11
CA ALA A 207 14.84 1.90 28.71
C ALA A 207 13.33 2.19 28.59
N GLU A 208 12.75 2.89 29.57
CA GLU A 208 11.33 3.25 29.53
C GLU A 208 10.93 4.20 28.39
N GLN A 209 11.82 5.08 27.94
CA GLN A 209 11.55 5.96 26.80
C GLN A 209 11.55 5.16 25.49
N THR A 210 12.49 4.23 25.35
CA THR A 210 12.55 3.32 24.19
C THR A 210 11.28 2.47 24.09
N ASP A 211 10.75 2.05 25.22
CA ASP A 211 9.57 1.20 25.29
C ASP A 211 8.27 1.97 25.00
N ARG A 212 8.20 3.24 25.38
CA ARG A 212 7.11 4.16 24.97
C ARG A 212 7.14 4.48 23.48
N ASP A 213 8.34 4.72 22.93
CA ASP A 213 8.55 4.95 21.50
C ASP A 213 8.06 3.75 20.67
N LEU A 214 8.29 2.53 21.16
CA LEU A 214 7.86 1.29 20.52
C LEU A 214 6.33 1.17 20.48
N LEU A 215 5.65 1.50 21.57
CA LEU A 215 4.19 1.47 21.64
C LEU A 215 3.57 2.46 20.63
N PHE A 216 4.06 3.70 20.61
CA PHE A 216 3.58 4.73 19.69
C PHE A 216 3.75 4.33 18.22
N LEU A 217 4.91 3.75 17.88
CA LEU A 217 5.18 3.25 16.54
C LEU A 217 4.27 2.06 16.19
N THR A 218 3.94 1.20 17.15
CA THR A 218 3.03 0.06 16.96
C THR A 218 1.61 0.52 16.68
N THR A 219 1.08 1.46 17.47
CA THR A 219 -0.24 2.07 17.24
C THR A 219 -0.33 2.74 15.87
N THR A 220 0.69 3.51 15.49
CA THR A 220 0.76 4.17 14.17
C THR A 220 0.79 3.14 13.03
N SER A 221 1.50 2.02 13.21
CA SER A 221 1.58 0.95 12.21
C SER A 221 0.24 0.23 12.01
N LEU A 222 -0.54 0.03 13.09
CA LEU A 222 -1.87 -0.59 13.01
C LEU A 222 -2.87 0.28 12.25
N LEU A 223 -2.80 1.61 12.41
CA LEU A 223 -3.60 2.55 11.61
C LEU A 223 -3.24 2.50 10.12
N GLY A 224 -1.93 2.38 9.81
CA GLY A 224 -1.47 2.17 8.44
C GLY A 224 -1.99 0.86 7.85
N LEU A 225 -2.03 -0.21 8.64
CA LEU A 225 -2.53 -1.53 8.23
C LEU A 225 -3.98 -1.49 7.76
N PHE A 226 -4.84 -0.74 8.47
CA PHE A 226 -6.23 -0.54 8.09
C PHE A 226 -6.37 0.23 6.77
N ASN A 227 -5.51 1.22 6.53
CA ASN A 227 -5.53 2.01 5.29
C ASN A 227 -5.16 1.15 4.06
N PHE A 228 -4.11 0.33 4.17
CA PHE A 228 -3.65 -0.51 3.04
C PHE A 228 -4.52 -1.75 2.84
N GLY A 229 -4.93 -2.43 3.91
CA GLY A 229 -5.73 -3.67 3.85
C GLY A 229 -7.24 -3.47 3.84
N GLY A 230 -7.74 -2.25 4.09
CA GLY A 230 -9.18 -1.95 4.16
C GLY A 230 -9.87 -1.77 2.81
N SER A 231 -9.10 -1.64 1.73
CA SER A 231 -9.59 -1.24 0.40
C SER A 231 -10.71 -2.13 -0.14
N PHE A 232 -10.56 -3.46 -0.02
CA PHE A 232 -11.60 -4.45 -0.40
C PHE A 232 -12.90 -4.26 0.38
N TYR A 233 -12.81 -4.10 1.69
CA TYR A 233 -13.99 -3.94 2.56
C TYR A 233 -14.71 -2.63 2.29
N VAL A 234 -13.95 -1.57 1.99
CA VAL A 234 -14.52 -0.29 1.54
C VAL A 234 -15.24 -0.45 0.20
N PHE A 235 -14.66 -1.13 -0.79
CA PHE A 235 -15.32 -1.38 -2.08
C PHE A 235 -16.57 -2.26 -1.94
N LEU A 236 -16.52 -3.27 -1.07
CA LEU A 236 -17.66 -4.14 -0.75
C LEU A 236 -18.79 -3.37 -0.05
N ALA A 237 -18.47 -2.48 0.88
CA ALA A 237 -19.45 -1.66 1.58
C ALA A 237 -20.07 -0.59 0.67
N ALA A 238 -19.24 0.08 -0.14
CA ALA A 238 -19.63 1.26 -0.91
C ALA A 238 -20.38 0.95 -2.22
N SER A 239 -20.13 -0.20 -2.86
CA SER A 239 -20.67 -0.48 -4.20
C SER A 239 -21.57 -1.72 -4.23
N SER A 240 -22.87 -1.50 -4.46
CA SER A 240 -23.84 -2.57 -4.71
C SER A 240 -23.49 -3.41 -5.94
N ARG A 241 -22.97 -2.76 -6.98
CA ARG A 241 -22.49 -3.42 -8.21
C ARG A 241 -21.26 -4.29 -7.95
N PHE A 242 -20.33 -3.83 -7.12
CA PHE A 242 -19.17 -4.63 -6.71
C PHE A 242 -19.61 -5.86 -5.90
N ARG A 243 -20.54 -5.71 -4.95
CA ARG A 243 -21.13 -6.84 -4.21
C ARG A 243 -21.80 -7.87 -5.13
N GLN A 244 -22.53 -7.41 -6.14
CA GLN A 244 -23.17 -8.30 -7.10
C GLN A 244 -22.15 -9.10 -7.90
N ILE A 245 -21.08 -8.46 -8.38
CA ILE A 245 -20.01 -9.13 -9.13
C ILE A 245 -19.24 -10.12 -8.25
N VAL A 246 -18.92 -9.76 -7.00
CA VAL A 246 -18.31 -10.66 -6.02
C VAL A 246 -19.19 -11.91 -5.85
N ARG A 247 -20.50 -11.72 -5.67
CA ARG A 247 -21.47 -12.82 -5.56
C ARG A 247 -21.47 -13.66 -6.85
N GLU A 248 -21.59 -13.05 -8.02
CA GLU A 248 -21.62 -13.79 -9.28
C GLU A 248 -20.34 -14.61 -9.53
N GLN A 249 -19.16 -14.07 -9.23
CA GLN A 249 -17.89 -14.77 -9.45
C GLN A 249 -17.63 -15.86 -8.40
N LEU A 250 -17.85 -15.59 -7.11
CA LEU A 250 -17.64 -16.58 -6.05
C LEU A 250 -18.68 -17.73 -6.15
N PHE A 251 -19.95 -17.41 -6.44
CA PHE A 251 -20.99 -18.43 -6.57
C PHE A 251 -20.99 -19.12 -7.95
N ARG A 252 -20.32 -18.59 -8.98
CA ARG A 252 -20.05 -19.34 -10.23
C ARG A 252 -19.21 -20.57 -9.98
N CYS A 253 -18.19 -20.51 -9.11
CA CYS A 253 -17.39 -21.68 -8.75
C CYS A 253 -18.23 -22.79 -8.09
N CYS A 254 -19.23 -22.43 -7.28
CA CYS A 254 -20.17 -23.40 -6.70
C CYS A 254 -21.14 -23.97 -7.75
N LYS A 255 -21.55 -23.17 -8.73
CA LYS A 255 -22.49 -23.59 -9.78
C LYS A 255 -21.85 -24.54 -10.80
N VAL A 256 -20.63 -24.23 -11.26
CA VAL A 256 -19.85 -25.11 -12.16
C VAL A 256 -19.52 -26.45 -11.50
N ARG A 257 -19.28 -26.47 -10.18
CA ARG A 257 -19.05 -27.71 -9.43
C ARG A 257 -20.30 -28.59 -9.30
N ASN A 258 -21.50 -28.01 -9.32
CA ASN A 258 -22.75 -28.77 -9.32
C ASN A 258 -23.16 -29.29 -10.71
N GLU A 259 -22.68 -28.67 -11.80
CA GLU A 259 -22.91 -29.14 -13.17
C GLU A 259 -21.97 -30.31 -13.59
N ILE A 260 -20.92 -30.59 -12.80
CA ILE A 260 -19.94 -31.67 -13.04
C ILE A 260 -20.22 -32.92 -12.16
N ASN A 261 -21.31 -32.95 -11.39
CA ASN A 261 -21.76 -34.14 -10.64
C ASN A 261 -22.64 -35.03 -11.55
N PRO A 262 -22.51 -36.38 -11.53
CA PRO A 262 -22.39 -37.21 -12.73
C PRO A 262 -23.59 -38.12 -12.92
N ASN A 263 -24.75 -37.58 -13.26
CA ASN A 263 -25.94 -38.39 -13.58
C ASN A 263 -26.28 -38.42 -15.08
N THR A 264 -25.40 -37.91 -15.95
CA THR A 264 -25.63 -37.80 -17.41
C THR A 264 -24.69 -38.66 -18.26
N MET A 265 -24.23 -39.81 -17.73
CA MET A 265 -23.37 -40.75 -18.46
C MET A 265 -24.00 -42.15 -18.65
N SER A 266 -25.32 -42.28 -18.62
CA SER A 266 -26.00 -43.60 -18.71
C SER A 266 -27.14 -43.71 -19.74
N SER A 267 -27.29 -42.83 -20.73
CA SER A 267 -28.41 -42.95 -21.67
C SER A 267 -28.14 -42.72 -23.16
N VAL A 268 -26.92 -42.96 -23.67
CA VAL A 268 -26.73 -43.04 -25.14
C VAL A 268 -25.67 -44.08 -25.49
N ARG A 269 -26.06 -45.35 -25.46
CA ARG A 269 -25.48 -46.37 -26.33
C ARG A 269 -26.47 -47.51 -26.47
N GLN A 270 -27.17 -47.54 -27.60
CA GLN A 270 -27.35 -48.76 -28.40
C GLN A 270 -27.83 -48.35 -29.81
N PRO A 271 -27.38 -49.09 -30.85
CA PRO A 271 -27.46 -48.70 -32.25
C PRO A 271 -28.87 -48.82 -32.85
#